data_AF-A0A965I7L2-F1
#
_entry.id   AF-A0A965I7L2-F1
#
_cell.length_a   1.000
_cell.length_b   1.000
_cell.length_c   1.000
_cell.angle_alpha   90.00
_cell.angle_beta   90.00
_cell.angle_gamma   90.00
#
_symmetry.space_group_name_H-M   'P 1'
#
loop_
_entity.id
_entity.type
_entity.pdbx_description
1 polymer ?
#
loop_
_entity_poly.entity_id
_entity_poly.type
_entity_poly.pdbx_seq_one_letter_code
_entity_poly.pdbx_strand_id
1 'polypeptide(L)'
;MGKQIWIAIILVAAAAVFFVSNNENTIAQTEPENAVFSSSAIPGQIGGQDILGGYEVDADWPREINNKPGDEEWTWGAGQSIFAESEDRVYALMRGQLPNIERPRTQYLRDIAPSLSFPIGRLPWRDATAASLPANGGTGALAEEGISAWLARGLEIGVDARWDYCVVVFDADGNMIEEWTDEQGNCTMPNGEQLQRPHFVAIDPYDAEKHVWLLDDHKHTIYKLTNDGSEIVMQLGTYGVPGADENHFNRPTMMDWMPEEEGGASIFVADGYNGTRVVKFDSEGNFITQWGEPGARGGETRPGYWHNVHGIAIDPVGRRVFVNDRTNNRVQVFDEDGNYLYEWSFGPEPADIHDFMITADGHLW
;
A
#
# COMPACT_ATOMS: atom_id res chain seq x y z
N MET A 1 -78.40 19.56 29.98
CA MET A 1 -77.33 20.11 29.12
C MET A 1 -76.06 20.16 29.95
N GLY A 2 -75.05 19.39 29.53
CA GLY A 2 -73.65 19.35 30.00
C GLY A 2 -73.31 19.75 31.45
N LYS A 3 -73.22 18.75 32.35
CA LYS A 3 -72.36 18.75 33.55
C LYS A 3 -70.87 18.72 33.08
N GLN A 4 -69.84 19.21 33.76
CA GLN A 4 -69.35 19.00 35.14
C GLN A 4 -68.32 20.12 35.45
N ILE A 5 -68.46 20.97 36.48
CA ILE A 5 -67.95 20.92 37.89
C ILE A 5 -66.47 20.52 38.06
N TRP A 6 -65.77 21.31 38.91
CA TRP A 6 -64.60 21.03 39.80
C TRP A 6 -63.31 21.82 39.40
N ILE A 7 -62.47 22.45 40.26
CA ILE A 7 -62.12 22.35 41.70
C ILE A 7 -61.48 23.69 42.18
N ALA A 8 -62.00 24.28 43.25
CA ALA A 8 -61.37 24.56 44.57
C ALA A 8 -59.85 24.84 44.63
N ILE A 9 -59.52 26.06 45.08
CA ILE A 9 -58.22 26.45 45.61
C ILE A 9 -58.17 25.99 47.08
N ILE A 10 -57.24 25.08 47.42
CA ILE A 10 -56.75 24.90 48.79
C ILE A 10 -55.22 24.85 48.73
N LEU A 11 -54.61 25.85 49.35
CA LEU A 11 -53.20 25.90 49.72
C LEU A 11 -52.97 25.05 50.96
N VAL A 12 -52.10 24.04 50.86
CA VAL A 12 -51.26 23.60 51.99
C VAL A 12 -49.88 23.23 51.44
N ALA A 13 -48.86 23.83 52.04
CA ALA A 13 -47.45 23.66 51.73
C ALA A 13 -46.91 22.30 52.18
N ALA A 14 -46.03 21.70 51.37
CA ALA A 14 -44.92 20.88 51.84
C ALA A 14 -43.78 20.95 50.83
N ALA A 15 -42.57 21.23 51.34
CA ALA A 15 -41.37 21.53 50.59
C ALA A 15 -40.67 20.28 50.03
N ALA A 16 -40.11 20.41 48.82
CA ALA A 16 -38.87 19.74 48.43
C ALA A 16 -38.22 20.56 47.30
N VAL A 17 -37.07 21.13 47.62
CA VAL A 17 -36.26 21.99 46.74
C VAL A 17 -35.40 21.10 45.85
N PHE A 18 -35.51 21.24 44.53
CA PHE A 18 -34.40 21.01 43.62
C PHE A 18 -34.38 22.15 42.60
N PHE A 19 -33.33 22.95 42.66
CA PHE A 19 -33.07 24.09 41.80
C PHE A 19 -32.84 23.63 40.35
N VAL A 20 -33.67 24.09 39.43
CA VAL A 20 -33.31 24.21 38.02
C VAL A 20 -33.05 25.70 37.78
N SER A 21 -31.78 26.09 37.80
CA SER A 21 -31.36 27.41 37.30
C SER A 21 -30.94 27.26 35.85
N ASN A 22 -31.61 28.00 34.97
CA ASN A 22 -31.06 28.45 33.70
C ASN A 22 -29.63 28.95 33.93
N ASN A 23 -28.68 28.34 33.24
CA ASN A 23 -27.40 28.95 32.98
C ASN A 23 -27.18 28.89 31.46
N GLU A 24 -27.32 30.03 30.80
CA GLU A 24 -26.55 30.28 29.59
C GLU A 24 -25.08 30.11 29.97
N ASN A 25 -24.52 28.94 29.67
CA ASN A 25 -23.09 28.74 29.63
C ASN A 25 -22.80 28.10 28.29
N THR A 26 -22.27 28.92 27.40
CA THR A 26 -21.31 28.55 26.36
C THR A 26 -20.56 27.29 26.80
N ILE A 27 -20.87 26.14 26.20
CA ILE A 27 -20.00 24.97 26.35
C ILE A 27 -18.77 25.32 25.53
N ALA A 28 -17.79 25.84 26.26
CA ALA A 28 -16.44 26.04 25.80
C ALA A 28 -15.97 24.77 25.09
N GLN A 29 -15.33 24.96 23.94
CA GLN A 29 -14.29 24.06 23.49
C GLN A 29 -13.31 23.93 24.66
N THR A 30 -13.45 22.87 25.45
CA THR A 30 -12.29 22.28 26.10
C THR A 30 -11.55 21.56 25.01
N GLU A 31 -10.77 22.33 24.26
CA GLU A 31 -9.56 21.79 23.64
C GLU A 31 -8.81 21.02 24.73
N PRO A 32 -8.25 19.84 24.44
CA PRO A 32 -7.18 19.34 25.29
C PRO A 32 -6.05 20.36 25.20
N GLU A 33 -5.85 21.12 26.29
CA GLU A 33 -4.75 22.05 26.46
C GLU A 33 -3.44 21.34 26.09
N ASN A 34 -2.79 21.83 25.04
CA ASN A 34 -1.37 21.64 24.76
C ASN A 34 -0.85 20.20 24.79
N ALA A 35 -1.47 19.32 24.00
CA ALA A 35 -0.67 18.28 23.35
C ALA A 35 -0.12 18.87 22.04
N VAL A 36 0.79 19.84 22.16
CA VAL A 36 1.74 20.09 21.07
C VAL A 36 2.67 18.87 21.10
N PHE A 37 2.28 17.80 20.40
CA PHE A 37 3.23 16.76 20.04
C PHE A 37 4.14 17.34 18.96
N SER A 38 5.10 18.17 19.37
CA SER A 38 6.26 18.42 18.53
C SER A 38 7.14 17.20 18.66
N SER A 39 7.07 16.26 17.71
CA SER A 39 8.09 15.24 17.57
C SER A 39 9.34 15.88 16.94
N SER A 40 10.17 16.51 17.78
CA SER A 40 11.58 16.58 17.44
C SER A 40 12.18 15.19 17.68
N ALA A 41 13.04 14.71 16.77
CA ALA A 41 13.89 13.56 17.00
C ALA A 41 14.40 13.55 18.44
N ILE A 42 14.13 12.47 19.20
CA ILE A 42 14.60 12.36 20.58
C ILE A 42 16.12 12.17 20.52
N PRO A 43 16.93 13.14 20.99
CA PRO A 43 18.38 13.02 20.88
C PRO A 43 18.86 11.78 21.66
N GLY A 44 19.45 10.82 20.94
CA GLY A 44 20.00 9.59 21.51
C GLY A 44 19.10 8.35 21.46
N GLN A 45 17.89 8.43 20.87
CA GLN A 45 17.15 7.23 20.48
C GLN A 45 17.46 6.82 19.03
N ILE A 46 17.73 5.54 18.84
CA ILE A 46 17.90 4.85 17.56
C ILE A 46 16.48 4.50 17.07
N GLY A 47 16.16 4.86 15.82
CA GLY A 47 14.86 4.59 15.18
C GLY A 47 13.78 5.63 15.50
N GLY A 48 13.49 6.51 14.53
CA GLY A 48 12.40 7.48 14.63
C GLY A 48 12.45 8.56 13.54
N GLN A 49 11.56 8.42 12.57
CA GLN A 49 10.90 9.47 11.77
C GLN A 49 11.67 10.41 10.83
N ASP A 50 12.98 10.28 10.69
CA ASP A 50 13.74 11.01 9.66
C ASP A 50 14.17 10.07 8.52
N ILE A 51 14.21 10.57 7.27
CA ILE A 51 14.91 9.93 6.13
C ILE A 51 16.42 9.70 6.44
N LEU A 52 16.90 10.30 7.53
CA LEU A 52 18.22 10.14 8.15
C LEU A 52 18.11 9.77 9.64
N GLY A 53 17.06 9.03 10.02
CA GLY A 53 16.81 8.63 11.40
C GLY A 53 18.02 7.92 12.03
N GLY A 54 17.96 7.67 13.33
CA GLY A 54 19.01 6.95 14.06
C GLY A 54 19.09 5.48 13.66
N TYR A 55 19.40 5.17 12.41
CA TYR A 55 19.68 3.86 11.87
C TYR A 55 20.96 3.96 11.03
N GLU A 56 21.78 2.92 11.07
CA GLU A 56 22.90 2.80 10.14
C GLU A 56 22.37 2.11 8.88
N VAL A 57 22.51 2.77 7.73
CA VAL A 57 22.16 2.17 6.45
C VAL A 57 23.26 1.17 6.08
N ASP A 58 22.91 -0.11 6.02
CA ASP A 58 23.73 -1.08 5.30
C ASP A 58 23.54 -0.86 3.80
N ALA A 59 24.50 -0.19 3.17
CA ALA A 59 24.45 0.14 1.74
C ALA A 59 24.54 -1.11 0.84
N ASP A 60 24.94 -2.24 1.42
CA ASP A 60 25.11 -3.51 0.74
C ASP A 60 23.95 -4.48 1.06
N TRP A 61 22.87 -4.01 1.68
CA TRP A 61 21.63 -4.75 1.89
C TRP A 61 20.58 -4.39 0.81
N PRO A 62 19.92 -5.38 0.16
CA PRO A 62 20.23 -6.81 0.21
C PRO A 62 21.55 -7.12 -0.52
N ARG A 63 22.17 -8.26 -0.18
CA ARG A 63 23.43 -8.69 -0.79
C ARG A 63 23.26 -8.96 -2.29
N GLU A 64 24.37 -8.97 -3.02
CA GLU A 64 24.36 -9.30 -4.45
C GLU A 64 23.89 -10.74 -4.71
N ILE A 65 23.22 -10.93 -5.84
CA ILE A 65 22.72 -12.24 -6.27
C ILE A 65 23.91 -13.13 -6.65
N ASN A 66 24.02 -14.31 -6.04
CA ASN A 66 25.10 -15.26 -6.36
C ASN A 66 24.69 -16.74 -6.16
N ASN A 67 23.40 -17.04 -6.27
CA ASN A 67 22.82 -18.31 -5.86
C ASN A 67 22.76 -19.34 -7.01
N LYS A 68 22.60 -18.90 -8.25
CA LYS A 68 22.54 -19.72 -9.47
C LYS A 68 23.76 -19.47 -10.37
N PRO A 69 24.21 -20.46 -11.14
CA PRO A 69 25.28 -20.26 -12.12
C PRO A 69 24.93 -19.16 -13.13
N GLY A 70 25.83 -18.20 -13.31
CA GLY A 70 25.63 -17.08 -14.23
C GLY A 70 24.93 -15.88 -13.59
N ASP A 71 24.64 -15.89 -12.28
CA ASP A 71 24.13 -14.73 -11.56
C ASP A 71 25.16 -13.60 -11.42
N GLU A 72 26.46 -13.90 -11.53
CA GLU A 72 27.53 -12.92 -11.40
C GLU A 72 27.47 -11.78 -12.45
N GLU A 73 26.76 -12.00 -13.55
CA GLU A 73 26.52 -11.02 -14.61
C GLU A 73 25.24 -10.19 -14.38
N TRP A 74 24.52 -10.42 -13.27
CA TRP A 74 23.18 -9.90 -13.01
C TRP A 74 23.08 -9.28 -11.61
N THR A 75 22.09 -8.40 -11.44
CA THR A 75 21.77 -7.72 -10.19
C THR A 75 20.25 -7.59 -10.08
N TRP A 76 19.79 -7.15 -8.91
CA TRP A 76 18.36 -6.98 -8.63
C TRP A 76 17.68 -6.05 -9.64
N GLY A 77 16.51 -6.48 -10.11
CA GLY A 77 15.59 -5.63 -10.85
C GLY A 77 14.92 -4.59 -9.95
N ALA A 78 13.86 -3.97 -10.46
CA ALA A 78 13.09 -3.01 -9.66
C ALA A 78 12.38 -3.70 -8.49
N GLY A 79 12.63 -3.26 -7.27
CA GLY A 79 11.81 -3.63 -6.11
C GLY A 79 10.37 -3.14 -6.26
N GLN A 80 9.41 -3.92 -5.78
CA GLN A 80 7.98 -3.60 -5.84
C GLN A 80 7.36 -3.47 -4.44
N SER A 81 7.72 -4.36 -3.52
CA SER A 81 7.22 -4.36 -2.14
C SER A 81 8.23 -5.01 -1.22
N ILE A 82 8.19 -4.63 0.05
CA ILE A 82 9.01 -5.23 1.12
C ILE A 82 8.13 -5.41 2.36
N PHE A 83 8.26 -6.54 3.05
CA PHE A 83 7.57 -6.81 4.29
C PHE A 83 8.44 -7.61 5.25
N ALA A 84 8.67 -7.07 6.45
CA ALA A 84 9.44 -7.74 7.48
C ALA A 84 8.49 -8.53 8.41
N GLU A 85 8.50 -9.87 8.32
CA GLU A 85 7.82 -10.71 9.30
C GLU A 85 8.61 -10.73 10.62
N SER A 86 9.94 -10.75 10.50
CA SER A 86 10.89 -10.68 11.60
C SER A 86 12.22 -10.12 11.10
N GLU A 87 13.17 -9.88 12.00
CA GLU A 87 14.51 -9.40 11.63
C GLU A 87 15.22 -10.34 10.63
N ASP A 88 15.05 -11.65 10.78
CA ASP A 88 15.68 -12.67 9.94
C ASP A 88 14.77 -13.20 8.83
N ARG A 89 13.63 -12.54 8.59
CA ARG A 89 12.69 -12.96 7.54
C ARG A 89 11.95 -11.79 6.94
N VAL A 90 12.55 -11.24 5.88
CA VAL A 90 12.08 -10.06 5.17
C VAL A 90 11.73 -10.45 3.73
N TYR A 91 10.43 -10.47 3.42
CA TYR A 91 9.93 -10.68 2.08
C TYR A 91 10.23 -9.47 1.21
N ALA A 92 10.67 -9.71 -0.02
CA ALA A 92 10.80 -8.68 -1.05
C ALA A 92 10.27 -9.18 -2.39
N LEU A 93 9.55 -8.30 -3.07
CA LEU A 93 9.09 -8.52 -4.44
C LEU A 93 10.02 -7.78 -5.40
N MET A 94 10.54 -8.49 -6.39
CA MET A 94 11.45 -7.94 -7.39
C MET A 94 10.90 -8.16 -8.79
N ARG A 95 11.15 -7.21 -9.69
CA ARG A 95 10.88 -7.35 -11.13
C ARG A 95 12.08 -7.92 -11.85
N GLY A 96 12.36 -9.18 -11.54
CA GLY A 96 13.40 -9.94 -12.20
C GLY A 96 14.81 -9.52 -11.83
N GLN A 97 15.73 -9.78 -12.74
CA GLN A 97 17.11 -9.32 -12.69
C GLN A 97 17.41 -8.36 -13.84
N LEU A 98 18.39 -7.49 -13.63
CA LEU A 98 18.99 -6.63 -14.66
C LEU A 98 20.48 -6.95 -14.80
N PRO A 99 21.11 -6.65 -15.94
CA PRO A 99 22.54 -6.83 -16.11
C PRO A 99 23.33 -6.08 -15.02
N ASN A 100 24.33 -6.73 -14.44
CA ASN A 100 25.27 -6.11 -13.54
C ASN A 100 26.32 -5.35 -14.36
N ILE A 101 26.11 -4.05 -14.52
CA ILE A 101 26.92 -3.19 -15.36
C ILE A 101 27.58 -2.13 -14.49
N GLU A 102 28.90 -1.99 -14.65
CA GLU A 102 29.63 -0.92 -13.99
C GLU A 102 29.13 0.45 -14.48
N ARG A 103 29.03 1.41 -13.56
CA ARG A 103 28.69 2.78 -13.91
C ARG A 103 29.66 3.30 -14.97
N PRO A 104 29.18 3.71 -16.17
CA PRO A 104 30.08 4.13 -17.23
C PRO A 104 30.78 5.44 -16.84
N ARG A 105 31.99 5.63 -17.38
CA ARG A 105 32.75 6.87 -17.18
C ARG A 105 31.94 8.07 -17.69
N THR A 106 31.93 9.15 -16.92
CA THR A 106 31.23 10.39 -17.29
C THR A 106 31.79 10.95 -18.60
N GLN A 107 30.93 11.06 -19.60
CA GLN A 107 31.18 11.70 -20.88
C GLN A 107 30.56 13.10 -20.88
N TYR A 108 31.32 14.10 -21.34
CA TYR A 108 30.82 15.47 -21.49
C TYR A 108 30.29 15.68 -22.91
N LEU A 109 29.02 16.04 -23.03
CA LEU A 109 28.33 16.25 -24.32
C LEU A 109 28.47 17.71 -24.77
N ARG A 110 29.72 18.17 -24.91
CA ARG A 110 30.05 19.58 -25.19
C ARG A 110 29.54 20.09 -26.53
N ASP A 111 29.31 19.19 -27.48
CA ASP A 111 28.78 19.52 -28.80
C ASP A 111 27.28 19.82 -28.78
N ILE A 112 26.57 19.45 -27.69
CA ILE A 112 25.14 19.70 -27.52
C ILE A 112 24.91 20.97 -26.68
N ALA A 113 25.49 21.02 -25.48
CA ALA A 113 25.32 22.15 -24.57
C ALA A 113 26.45 22.25 -23.52
N PRO A 114 26.74 23.45 -22.99
CA PRO A 114 27.59 23.61 -21.82
C PRO A 114 27.03 22.83 -20.62
N SER A 115 27.94 22.27 -19.81
CA SER A 115 27.61 21.56 -18.56
C SER A 115 26.71 20.32 -18.71
N LEU A 116 26.56 19.77 -19.92
CA LEU A 116 25.87 18.50 -20.14
C LEU A 116 26.84 17.32 -20.05
N SER A 117 26.48 16.31 -19.27
CA SER A 117 27.27 15.08 -19.12
C SER A 117 26.41 13.86 -18.81
N PHE A 118 26.87 12.67 -19.19
CA PHE A 118 26.25 11.40 -18.83
C PHE A 118 27.29 10.38 -18.34
N PRO A 119 27.03 9.63 -17.25
CA PRO A 119 25.93 9.84 -16.32
C PRO A 119 26.04 11.14 -15.51
N ILE A 120 24.91 11.63 -15.02
CA ILE A 120 24.87 12.76 -14.08
C ILE A 120 25.40 12.27 -12.73
N GLY A 121 26.50 12.84 -12.23
CA GLY A 121 27.30 12.29 -11.13
C GLY A 121 26.52 11.96 -9.84
N ARG A 122 25.62 12.84 -9.40
CA ARG A 122 24.89 12.71 -8.12
C ARG A 122 23.57 11.93 -8.20
N LEU A 123 23.25 11.38 -9.37
CA LEU A 123 22.00 10.66 -9.59
C LEU A 123 22.29 9.20 -9.92
N PRO A 124 21.31 8.31 -9.65
CA PRO A 124 21.25 7.02 -10.32
C PRO A 124 21.41 7.22 -11.82
N TRP A 125 22.21 6.36 -12.45
CA TRP A 125 22.51 6.47 -13.88
C TRP A 125 21.63 5.56 -14.75
N ARG A 126 20.96 4.59 -14.10
CA ARG A 126 20.01 3.66 -14.68
C ARG A 126 18.74 3.70 -13.83
N ASP A 127 17.60 3.80 -14.51
CA ASP A 127 16.28 3.64 -13.90
C ASP A 127 15.92 2.15 -13.95
N ALA A 128 15.93 1.47 -12.79
CA ALA A 128 15.61 0.06 -12.70
C ALA A 128 14.13 -0.22 -13.07
N THR A 129 13.21 0.67 -12.72
CA THR A 129 11.77 0.52 -13.01
C THR A 129 11.52 0.51 -14.51
N ALA A 130 12.17 1.41 -15.25
CA ALA A 130 12.04 1.49 -16.70
C ALA A 130 12.75 0.34 -17.43
N ALA A 131 13.85 -0.18 -16.86
CA ALA A 131 14.64 -1.25 -17.43
C ALA A 131 14.03 -2.65 -17.20
N SER A 132 13.47 -2.90 -16.02
CA SER A 132 12.81 -4.17 -15.71
C SER A 132 11.60 -4.42 -16.61
N LEU A 133 11.26 -5.69 -16.83
CA LEU A 133 9.98 -6.12 -17.38
C LEU A 133 8.95 -6.35 -16.25
N PRO A 134 7.65 -6.45 -16.55
CA PRO A 134 6.98 -5.95 -17.75
C PRO A 134 6.98 -4.42 -17.79
N ALA A 135 6.79 -3.78 -18.95
CA ALA A 135 6.49 -2.35 -19.02
C ALA A 135 5.07 -2.06 -18.49
N ASN A 136 4.50 -0.89 -18.80
CA ASN A 136 3.11 -0.54 -18.46
C ASN A 136 2.79 -0.57 -16.95
N GLY A 137 3.74 -0.19 -16.10
CA GLY A 137 3.51 -0.08 -14.66
C GLY A 137 2.65 1.12 -14.23
N GLY A 138 2.50 2.13 -15.09
CA GLY A 138 1.79 3.38 -14.74
C GLY A 138 0.26 3.24 -14.73
N THR A 139 -0.41 4.20 -14.07
CA THR A 139 -1.87 4.35 -14.04
C THR A 139 -2.46 4.48 -15.45
N GLY A 140 -3.54 3.76 -15.73
CA GLY A 140 -4.22 3.73 -17.03
C GLY A 140 -3.54 2.87 -18.10
N ALA A 141 -2.38 2.27 -17.81
CA ALA A 141 -1.70 1.39 -18.76
C ALA A 141 -2.32 -0.02 -18.75
N LEU A 142 -2.34 -0.66 -19.93
CA LEU A 142 -2.84 -2.03 -20.10
C LEU A 142 -1.84 -3.04 -19.53
N ALA A 143 -2.32 -3.92 -18.65
CA ALA A 143 -1.51 -4.95 -18.02
C ALA A 143 -1.10 -6.04 -19.02
N GLU A 144 -2.04 -6.45 -19.88
CA GLU A 144 -1.92 -7.55 -20.83
C GLU A 144 -0.84 -7.29 -21.89
N GLU A 145 -0.55 -6.01 -22.16
CA GLU A 145 0.48 -5.59 -23.12
C GLU A 145 1.84 -5.33 -22.46
N GLY A 146 2.00 -5.48 -21.15
CA GLY A 146 3.21 -5.08 -20.43
C GLY A 146 4.50 -5.70 -20.98
N ILE A 147 4.52 -7.01 -21.25
CA ILE A 147 5.68 -7.69 -21.84
C ILE A 147 5.90 -7.26 -23.29
N SER A 148 4.85 -7.24 -24.11
CA SER A 148 4.91 -6.83 -25.51
C SER A 148 5.40 -5.39 -25.67
N ALA A 149 4.94 -4.48 -24.81
CA ALA A 149 5.36 -3.08 -24.78
C ALA A 149 6.82 -2.92 -24.35
N TRP A 150 7.33 -3.82 -23.49
CA TRP A 150 8.74 -3.85 -23.12
C TRP A 150 9.60 -4.30 -24.31
N LEU A 151 9.23 -5.41 -24.96
CA LEU A 151 9.92 -5.92 -26.16
C LEU A 151 9.89 -4.91 -27.32
N ALA A 152 8.80 -4.17 -27.48
CA ALA A 152 8.66 -3.14 -28.50
C ALA A 152 9.65 -1.97 -28.36
N ARG A 153 10.31 -1.82 -27.20
CA ARG A 153 11.42 -0.87 -27.00
C ARG A 153 12.74 -1.36 -27.59
N GLY A 154 12.76 -2.57 -28.16
CA GLY A 154 13.96 -3.22 -28.71
C GLY A 154 14.81 -3.91 -27.65
N LEU A 155 14.22 -4.21 -26.48
CA LEU A 155 14.87 -4.92 -25.38
C LEU A 155 14.67 -6.43 -25.53
N GLU A 156 15.63 -7.22 -25.06
CA GLU A 156 15.68 -8.68 -25.22
C GLU A 156 15.77 -9.39 -23.86
N ILE A 157 14.89 -10.38 -23.65
CA ILE A 157 14.90 -11.23 -22.45
C ILE A 157 16.17 -12.08 -22.47
N GLY A 158 16.88 -12.14 -21.34
CA GLY A 158 18.18 -12.80 -21.21
C GLY A 158 19.37 -11.92 -21.59
N VAL A 159 19.13 -10.74 -22.15
CA VAL A 159 20.18 -9.73 -22.46
C VAL A 159 19.97 -8.47 -21.63
N ASP A 160 18.78 -7.87 -21.69
CA ASP A 160 18.45 -6.62 -21.00
C ASP A 160 17.76 -6.83 -19.65
N ALA A 161 17.11 -7.98 -19.46
CA ALA A 161 16.51 -8.40 -18.19
C ALA A 161 16.24 -9.92 -18.16
N ARG A 162 16.17 -10.52 -16.96
CA ARG A 162 15.67 -11.90 -16.73
C ARG A 162 14.46 -11.88 -15.81
N TRP A 163 13.59 -12.88 -15.93
CA TRP A 163 12.39 -13.00 -15.09
C TRP A 163 12.55 -14.12 -14.06
N ASP A 164 13.42 -13.87 -13.09
CA ASP A 164 13.77 -14.76 -11.99
C ASP A 164 13.71 -13.99 -10.66
N TYR A 165 13.70 -14.67 -9.51
CA TYR A 165 13.75 -14.04 -8.19
C TYR A 165 12.61 -13.07 -7.89
N CYS A 166 11.37 -13.38 -8.32
CA CYS A 166 10.26 -12.44 -8.18
C CYS A 166 9.72 -12.32 -6.75
N VAL A 167 9.81 -13.39 -5.97
CA VAL A 167 9.50 -13.41 -4.53
C VAL A 167 10.70 -14.04 -3.83
N VAL A 168 11.38 -13.23 -3.02
CA VAL A 168 12.58 -13.63 -2.29
C VAL A 168 12.44 -13.23 -0.83
N VAL A 169 13.14 -13.96 0.04
CA VAL A 169 13.16 -13.67 1.47
C VAL A 169 14.61 -13.51 1.91
N PHE A 170 14.88 -12.43 2.63
CA PHE A 170 16.20 -12.10 3.17
C PHE A 170 16.25 -12.25 4.68
N ASP A 171 17.43 -12.57 5.20
CA ASP A 171 17.76 -12.41 6.62
C ASP A 171 18.18 -10.95 6.96
N ALA A 172 18.47 -10.70 8.24
CA ALA A 172 18.89 -9.39 8.72
C ALA A 172 20.20 -8.88 8.07
N ASP A 173 21.07 -9.81 7.67
CA ASP A 173 22.36 -9.52 7.01
C ASP A 173 22.20 -9.31 5.49
N GLY A 174 21.00 -9.50 4.95
CA GLY A 174 20.66 -9.32 3.54
C GLY A 174 20.98 -10.53 2.67
N ASN A 175 21.28 -11.69 3.26
CA ASN A 175 21.44 -12.92 2.52
C ASN A 175 20.07 -13.45 2.12
N MET A 176 19.93 -13.89 0.86
CA MET A 176 18.71 -14.55 0.41
C MET A 176 18.61 -15.95 1.02
N ILE A 177 17.55 -16.18 1.79
CA ILE A 177 17.28 -17.44 2.50
C ILE A 177 16.15 -18.25 1.86
N GLU A 178 15.24 -17.61 1.14
CA GLU A 178 14.20 -18.28 0.36
C GLU A 178 14.01 -17.60 -1.01
N GLU A 179 13.62 -18.39 -1.99
CA GLU A 179 13.13 -17.96 -3.30
C GLU A 179 11.90 -18.82 -3.62
N TRP A 180 10.79 -18.19 -4.03
CA TRP A 180 9.58 -18.92 -4.42
C TRP A 180 9.50 -19.05 -5.95
N THR A 181 9.74 -20.26 -6.44
CA THR A 181 9.68 -20.62 -7.86
C THR A 181 9.19 -22.06 -8.04
N ASP A 182 8.80 -22.43 -9.26
CA ASP A 182 8.63 -23.85 -9.61
C ASP A 182 9.97 -24.62 -9.70
N GLU A 183 9.87 -25.92 -9.96
CA GLU A 183 11.00 -26.83 -10.16
C GLU A 183 11.92 -26.43 -11.34
N GLN A 184 11.45 -25.57 -12.25
CA GLN A 184 12.22 -25.04 -13.37
C GLN A 184 12.81 -23.65 -13.07
N GLY A 185 12.54 -23.09 -11.89
CA GLY A 185 13.02 -21.78 -11.46
C GLY A 185 12.16 -20.62 -11.97
N ASN A 186 10.97 -20.86 -12.54
CA ASN A 186 10.12 -19.78 -12.99
C ASN A 186 9.36 -19.13 -11.83
N CYS A 187 9.11 -17.82 -11.93
CA CYS A 187 8.25 -17.09 -11.02
C CYS A 187 6.77 -17.50 -11.18
N THR A 188 6.36 -18.54 -10.49
CA THR A 188 5.02 -19.11 -10.53
C THR A 188 4.45 -19.29 -9.13
N MET A 189 3.13 -19.23 -9.05
CA MET A 189 2.37 -19.59 -7.88
C MET A 189 2.24 -21.12 -7.76
N PRO A 190 1.92 -21.69 -6.58
CA PRO A 190 1.78 -23.14 -6.37
C PRO A 190 0.79 -23.85 -7.32
N ASN A 191 -0.20 -23.13 -7.83
CA ASN A 191 -1.17 -23.65 -8.81
C ASN A 191 -0.68 -23.60 -10.28
N GLY A 192 0.56 -23.16 -10.51
CA GLY A 192 1.17 -23.02 -11.84
C GLY A 192 0.88 -21.69 -12.56
N GLU A 193 0.16 -20.77 -11.93
CA GLU A 193 -0.08 -19.43 -12.48
C GLU A 193 1.22 -18.61 -12.49
N GLN A 194 1.51 -17.93 -13.61
CA GLN A 194 2.73 -17.14 -13.76
C GLN A 194 2.54 -15.75 -13.19
N LEU A 195 3.48 -15.34 -12.33
CA LEU A 195 3.58 -13.95 -11.91
C LEU A 195 4.03 -13.09 -13.09
N GLN A 196 3.42 -11.92 -13.22
CA GLN A 196 3.74 -10.93 -14.24
C GLN A 196 4.14 -9.60 -13.62
N ARG A 197 3.47 -9.12 -12.56
CA ARG A 197 3.93 -7.94 -11.82
C ARG A 197 3.49 -8.02 -10.36
N PRO A 198 4.16 -8.85 -9.54
CA PRO A 198 3.89 -8.90 -8.12
C PRO A 198 4.17 -7.50 -7.53
N HIS A 199 3.18 -6.92 -6.86
CA HIS A 199 3.16 -5.49 -6.52
C HIS A 199 3.07 -5.23 -5.02
N PHE A 200 2.46 -6.14 -4.25
CA PHE A 200 2.34 -6.00 -2.79
C PHE A 200 2.49 -7.36 -2.11
N VAL A 201 3.23 -7.38 -1.00
CA VAL A 201 3.35 -8.52 -0.09
C VAL A 201 3.20 -8.06 1.35
N ALA A 202 2.41 -8.77 2.15
CA ALA A 202 2.31 -8.55 3.59
C ALA A 202 1.68 -9.75 4.30
N ILE A 203 1.70 -9.72 5.63
CA ILE A 203 1.01 -10.69 6.49
C ILE A 203 -0.04 -9.93 7.29
N ASP A 204 -1.25 -10.49 7.35
CA ASP A 204 -2.32 -10.00 8.22
C ASP A 204 -1.86 -10.08 9.69
N PRO A 205 -1.77 -8.95 10.43
CA PRO A 205 -1.31 -8.95 11.82
C PRO A 205 -2.24 -9.71 12.79
N TYR A 206 -3.46 -10.03 12.37
CA TYR A 206 -4.44 -10.79 13.14
C TYR A 206 -4.46 -12.28 12.78
N ASP A 207 -3.65 -12.72 11.81
CA ASP A 207 -3.53 -14.11 11.40
C ASP A 207 -2.43 -14.85 12.18
N ALA A 208 -2.83 -15.71 13.10
CA ALA A 208 -1.91 -16.49 13.93
C ALA A 208 -1.05 -17.49 13.12
N GLU A 209 -1.52 -17.92 11.95
CA GLU A 209 -0.80 -18.83 11.05
C GLU A 209 0.13 -18.07 10.11
N LYS A 210 0.09 -16.72 10.14
CA LYS A 210 0.97 -15.82 9.40
C LYS A 210 0.99 -16.08 7.89
N HIS A 211 -0.18 -16.37 7.34
CA HIS A 211 -0.31 -16.51 5.90
C HIS A 211 0.19 -15.26 5.16
N VAL A 212 0.89 -15.49 4.06
CA VAL A 212 1.47 -14.43 3.24
C VAL A 212 0.45 -14.04 2.17
N TRP A 213 0.13 -12.76 2.11
CA TRP A 213 -0.70 -12.19 1.06
C TRP A 213 0.19 -11.62 -0.04
N LEU A 214 -0.05 -12.03 -1.28
CA LEU A 214 0.67 -11.58 -2.46
C LEU A 214 -0.31 -11.08 -3.52
N LEU A 215 -0.07 -9.87 -4.01
CA LEU A 215 -0.88 -9.24 -5.05
C LEU A 215 -0.08 -9.15 -6.35
N ASP A 216 -0.69 -9.54 -7.47
CA ASP A 216 -0.16 -9.28 -8.81
C ASP A 216 -1.10 -8.33 -9.57
N ASP A 217 -0.65 -7.10 -9.80
CA ASP A 217 -1.51 -6.09 -10.41
C ASP A 217 -1.72 -6.34 -11.91
N HIS A 218 -0.74 -6.94 -12.59
CA HIS A 218 -0.87 -7.28 -14.01
C HIS A 218 -1.70 -8.55 -14.24
N LYS A 219 -1.92 -9.35 -13.19
CA LYS A 219 -2.84 -10.49 -13.20
C LYS A 219 -4.16 -10.23 -12.50
N HIS A 220 -4.38 -9.02 -11.99
CA HIS A 220 -5.65 -8.60 -11.39
C HIS A 220 -6.12 -9.52 -10.26
N THR A 221 -5.18 -10.07 -9.49
CA THR A 221 -5.47 -11.12 -8.51
C THR A 221 -4.61 -10.99 -7.27
N ILE A 222 -5.12 -11.54 -6.17
CA ILE A 222 -4.50 -11.55 -4.85
C ILE A 222 -4.55 -12.99 -4.35
N TYR A 223 -3.46 -13.45 -3.76
CA TYR A 223 -3.33 -14.78 -3.18
C TYR A 223 -3.06 -14.67 -1.69
N LYS A 224 -3.68 -15.54 -0.90
CA LYS A 224 -3.26 -15.88 0.47
C LYS A 224 -2.56 -17.23 0.41
N LEU A 225 -1.30 -17.28 0.81
CA LEU A 225 -0.48 -18.48 0.83
C LEU A 225 -0.18 -18.92 2.26
N THR A 226 0.14 -20.20 2.45
CA THR A 226 0.83 -20.65 3.67
C THR A 226 2.09 -19.81 3.90
N ASN A 227 2.53 -19.71 5.15
CA ASN A 227 3.66 -18.86 5.52
C ASN A 227 4.99 -19.27 4.83
N ASP A 228 5.11 -20.52 4.39
CA ASP A 228 6.23 -21.04 3.59
C ASP A 228 6.02 -20.94 2.06
N GLY A 229 4.88 -20.39 1.63
CA GLY A 229 4.54 -20.20 0.21
C GLY A 229 4.16 -21.48 -0.54
N SER A 230 4.09 -22.63 0.13
CA SER A 230 3.91 -23.93 -0.53
C SER A 230 2.50 -24.18 -1.05
N GLU A 231 1.47 -23.56 -0.46
CA GLU A 231 0.08 -23.74 -0.85
C GLU A 231 -0.67 -22.40 -0.93
N ILE A 232 -1.59 -22.29 -1.89
CA ILE A 232 -2.59 -21.21 -1.92
C ILE A 232 -3.78 -21.65 -1.08
N VAL A 233 -4.11 -20.87 -0.06
CA VAL A 233 -5.27 -21.12 0.81
C VAL A 233 -6.47 -20.20 0.49
N MET A 234 -6.23 -19.10 -0.24
CA MET A 234 -7.29 -18.23 -0.76
C MET A 234 -6.82 -17.52 -2.03
N GLN A 235 -7.73 -17.26 -2.95
CA GLN A 235 -7.50 -16.40 -4.11
C GLN A 235 -8.68 -15.43 -4.26
N LEU A 236 -8.37 -14.14 -4.38
CA LEU A 236 -9.33 -13.09 -4.69
C LEU A 236 -9.06 -12.55 -6.11
N GLY A 237 -10.13 -12.20 -6.81
CA GLY A 237 -10.05 -11.86 -8.23
C GLY A 237 -9.98 -13.10 -9.12
N THR A 238 -10.00 -12.86 -10.43
CA THR A 238 -9.87 -13.92 -11.44
C THR A 238 -8.59 -13.68 -12.23
N TYR A 239 -7.69 -14.66 -12.23
CA TYR A 239 -6.37 -14.55 -12.84
C TYR A 239 -6.44 -14.06 -14.31
N GLY A 240 -5.84 -12.90 -14.56
CA GLY A 240 -5.73 -12.29 -15.88
C GLY A 240 -7.04 -11.72 -16.44
N VAL A 241 -8.10 -11.60 -15.63
CA VAL A 241 -9.38 -11.04 -16.07
C VAL A 241 -9.66 -9.73 -15.34
N PRO A 242 -9.56 -8.57 -16.03
CA PRO A 242 -9.85 -7.28 -15.41
C PRO A 242 -11.35 -7.08 -15.22
N GLY A 243 -11.73 -6.34 -14.19
CA GLY A 243 -13.12 -5.95 -13.95
C GLY A 243 -13.32 -5.07 -12.72
N ALA A 244 -14.57 -4.69 -12.49
CA ALA A 244 -14.98 -3.82 -11.37
C ALA A 244 -16.24 -4.37 -10.66
N ASP A 245 -16.49 -5.67 -10.78
CA ASP A 245 -17.53 -6.39 -10.03
C ASP A 245 -16.95 -7.06 -8.78
N GLU A 246 -17.76 -7.86 -8.09
CA GLU A 246 -17.41 -8.54 -6.85
C GLU A 246 -16.27 -9.58 -6.98
N ASN A 247 -15.99 -10.08 -8.19
CA ASN A 247 -15.08 -11.20 -8.45
C ASN A 247 -13.84 -10.84 -9.28
N HIS A 248 -13.72 -9.59 -9.73
CA HIS A 248 -12.66 -9.13 -10.60
C HIS A 248 -12.07 -7.84 -10.09
N PHE A 249 -10.76 -7.63 -10.27
CA PHE A 249 -10.08 -6.37 -10.01
C PHE A 249 -9.60 -5.74 -11.31
N ASN A 250 -9.22 -4.46 -11.28
CA ASN A 250 -8.60 -3.79 -12.42
C ASN A 250 -7.27 -3.17 -11.99
N ARG A 251 -6.28 -4.05 -11.85
CA ARG A 251 -4.93 -3.75 -11.35
C ARG A 251 -4.96 -3.22 -9.92
N PRO A 252 -5.23 -4.10 -8.94
CA PRO A 252 -5.17 -3.73 -7.54
C PRO A 252 -3.72 -3.37 -7.15
N THR A 253 -3.56 -2.60 -6.09
CA THR A 253 -2.28 -1.97 -5.75
C THR A 253 -1.80 -2.36 -4.36
N MET A 254 -2.69 -2.34 -3.38
CA MET A 254 -2.35 -2.56 -1.97
C MET A 254 -3.58 -3.09 -1.22
N MET A 255 -3.35 -3.69 -0.06
CA MET A 255 -4.41 -4.13 0.84
C MET A 255 -3.97 -4.00 2.30
N ASP A 256 -4.96 -3.93 3.20
CA ASP A 256 -4.76 -3.90 4.65
C ASP A 256 -5.98 -4.47 5.39
N TRP A 257 -5.87 -4.70 6.70
CA TRP A 257 -6.80 -5.51 7.49
C TRP A 257 -7.41 -4.77 8.68
N MET A 258 -8.70 -4.94 8.85
CA MET A 258 -9.46 -4.43 10.00
C MET A 258 -9.90 -5.60 10.87
N PRO A 259 -9.53 -5.67 12.16
CA PRO A 259 -9.89 -6.79 13.01
C PRO A 259 -11.41 -6.87 13.20
N GLU A 260 -11.96 -8.07 13.19
CA GLU A 260 -13.39 -8.33 13.41
C GLU A 260 -13.64 -8.66 14.89
N GLU A 261 -14.83 -8.32 15.41
CA GLU A 261 -15.16 -8.57 16.83
C GLU A 261 -15.19 -10.08 17.16
N GLU A 262 -15.59 -10.91 16.19
CA GLU A 262 -15.74 -12.36 16.35
C GLU A 262 -14.44 -13.14 16.07
N GLY A 263 -13.35 -12.43 15.72
CA GLY A 263 -12.06 -13.00 15.34
C GLY A 263 -11.84 -12.98 13.83
N GLY A 264 -10.57 -12.98 13.42
CA GLY A 264 -10.18 -12.71 12.03
C GLY A 264 -10.17 -11.21 11.71
N ALA A 265 -10.04 -10.88 10.43
CA ALA A 265 -10.03 -9.50 9.96
C ALA A 265 -10.65 -9.33 8.58
N SER A 266 -11.48 -8.29 8.43
CA SER A 266 -11.99 -7.87 7.12
C SER A 266 -10.84 -7.33 6.29
N ILE A 267 -10.89 -7.59 4.99
CA ILE A 267 -9.83 -7.27 4.03
C ILE A 267 -10.26 -6.06 3.22
N PHE A 268 -9.41 -5.03 3.17
CA PHE A 268 -9.64 -3.83 2.37
C PHE A 268 -8.60 -3.74 1.25
N VAL A 269 -9.06 -3.64 0.01
CA VAL A 269 -8.21 -3.64 -1.18
C VAL A 269 -8.33 -2.30 -1.91
N ALA A 270 -7.21 -1.65 -2.17
CA ALA A 270 -7.10 -0.56 -3.14
C ALA A 270 -7.07 -1.16 -4.56
N ASP A 271 -8.17 -1.02 -5.31
CA ASP A 271 -8.28 -1.47 -6.69
C ASP A 271 -8.14 -0.27 -7.64
N GLY A 272 -6.91 0.00 -8.12
CA GLY A 272 -6.51 1.40 -8.22
C GLY A 272 -5.61 1.87 -9.35
N TYR A 273 -4.82 1.01 -10.01
CA TYR A 273 -4.03 1.46 -11.18
C TYR A 273 -4.92 1.77 -12.38
N ASN A 274 -5.94 0.94 -12.60
CA ASN A 274 -6.97 1.13 -13.62
C ASN A 274 -8.39 1.07 -13.01
N GLY A 275 -8.54 0.48 -11.82
CA GLY A 275 -9.71 0.63 -10.96
C GLY A 275 -9.73 1.99 -10.26
N THR A 276 -10.88 2.33 -9.67
CA THR A 276 -11.09 3.60 -8.95
C THR A 276 -11.95 3.38 -7.70
N ARG A 277 -11.68 2.29 -6.97
CA ARG A 277 -12.49 1.87 -5.82
C ARG A 277 -11.66 1.26 -4.70
N VAL A 278 -12.27 1.23 -3.52
CA VAL A 278 -11.91 0.31 -2.44
C VAL A 278 -12.91 -0.85 -2.44
N VAL A 279 -12.41 -2.05 -2.21
CA VAL A 279 -13.22 -3.27 -2.07
C VAL A 279 -13.01 -3.84 -0.68
N LYS A 280 -14.11 -4.20 0.00
CA LYS A 280 -14.10 -4.85 1.33
C LYS A 280 -14.58 -6.29 1.21
N PHE A 281 -13.80 -7.21 1.76
CA PHE A 281 -14.17 -8.61 1.96
C PHE A 281 -14.22 -8.93 3.46
N ASP A 282 -14.96 -9.97 3.84
CA ASP A 282 -14.85 -10.55 5.18
C ASP A 282 -13.56 -11.37 5.33
N SER A 283 -13.32 -11.87 6.54
CA SER A 283 -12.16 -12.70 6.87
C SER A 283 -12.10 -14.05 6.12
N GLU A 284 -13.21 -14.48 5.53
CA GLU A 284 -13.32 -15.69 4.70
C GLU A 284 -13.14 -15.40 3.20
N GLY A 285 -12.98 -14.12 2.82
CA GLY A 285 -12.82 -13.70 1.43
C GLY A 285 -14.13 -13.50 0.67
N ASN A 286 -15.28 -13.48 1.34
CA ASN A 286 -16.54 -13.14 0.69
C ASN A 286 -16.66 -11.63 0.49
N PHE A 287 -17.13 -11.21 -0.68
CA PHE A 287 -17.38 -9.80 -0.96
C PHE A 287 -18.43 -9.22 -0.02
N ILE A 288 -18.12 -8.08 0.62
CA ILE A 288 -19.06 -7.33 1.46
C ILE A 288 -19.59 -6.12 0.70
N THR A 289 -18.70 -5.22 0.29
CA THR A 289 -19.07 -3.95 -0.33
C THR A 289 -17.90 -3.35 -1.11
N GLN A 290 -18.18 -2.33 -1.90
CA GLN A 290 -17.20 -1.48 -2.54
C GLN A 290 -17.69 -0.04 -2.59
N TRP A 291 -16.75 0.90 -2.65
CA TRP A 291 -17.08 2.29 -2.91
C TRP A 291 -15.97 2.95 -3.74
N GLY A 292 -16.37 3.94 -4.53
CA GLY A 292 -15.48 4.67 -5.41
C GLY A 292 -16.05 4.82 -6.81
N GLU A 293 -15.77 5.96 -7.43
CA GLU A 293 -16.16 6.30 -8.79
C GLU A 293 -14.99 6.95 -9.53
N PRO A 294 -14.92 6.86 -10.87
CA PRO A 294 -13.91 7.58 -11.64
C PRO A 294 -14.03 9.10 -11.46
N GLY A 295 -12.96 9.70 -10.94
CA GLY A 295 -12.79 11.14 -10.73
C GLY A 295 -11.89 11.78 -11.78
N ALA A 296 -11.96 13.11 -11.88
CA ALA A 296 -11.06 13.86 -12.76
C ALA A 296 -9.60 13.81 -12.25
N ARG A 297 -8.64 13.82 -13.19
CA ARG A 297 -7.23 14.07 -12.87
C ARG A 297 -7.01 15.56 -12.59
N GLY A 298 -6.55 15.87 -11.39
CA GLY A 298 -6.25 17.23 -10.93
C GLY A 298 -7.52 18.03 -10.66
N GLY A 299 -7.79 18.30 -9.39
CA GLY A 299 -8.90 19.16 -8.97
C GLY A 299 -10.25 18.44 -8.79
N GLU A 300 -10.27 17.11 -8.76
CA GLU A 300 -11.41 16.38 -8.21
C GLU A 300 -11.53 16.66 -6.70
N THR A 301 -12.75 16.91 -6.23
CA THR A 301 -13.03 17.28 -4.84
C THR A 301 -14.20 16.49 -4.25
N ARG A 302 -14.92 15.72 -5.07
CA ARG A 302 -16.03 14.92 -4.58
C ARG A 302 -15.50 13.74 -3.75
N PRO A 303 -16.10 13.45 -2.59
CA PRO A 303 -15.80 12.26 -1.82
C PRO A 303 -15.98 10.98 -2.63
N GLY A 304 -15.02 10.08 -2.56
CA GLY A 304 -15.09 8.79 -3.25
C GLY A 304 -14.93 8.88 -4.78
N TYR A 305 -14.60 10.03 -5.36
CA TYR A 305 -14.23 10.13 -6.78
C TYR A 305 -12.72 10.13 -6.93
N TRP A 306 -12.16 9.13 -7.60
CA TRP A 306 -10.72 8.85 -7.59
C TRP A 306 -10.13 8.86 -8.99
N HIS A 307 -8.91 9.33 -9.13
CA HIS A 307 -8.14 9.09 -10.35
C HIS A 307 -7.21 7.89 -10.20
N ASN A 308 -6.56 7.75 -9.04
CA ASN A 308 -5.65 6.64 -8.80
C ASN A 308 -5.62 6.30 -7.30
N VAL A 309 -6.49 5.38 -6.91
CA VAL A 309 -6.39 4.70 -5.61
C VAL A 309 -5.07 3.91 -5.63
N HIS A 310 -4.20 4.00 -4.62
CA HIS A 310 -2.91 3.29 -4.70
C HIS A 310 -2.49 2.64 -3.38
N GLY A 311 -2.24 3.42 -2.33
CA GLY A 311 -2.06 2.98 -0.95
C GLY A 311 -3.37 3.00 -0.15
N ILE A 312 -3.43 2.10 0.83
CA ILE A 312 -4.51 1.98 1.81
C ILE A 312 -3.92 1.65 3.16
N ALA A 313 -4.44 2.26 4.23
CA ALA A 313 -4.08 1.91 5.60
C ALA A 313 -5.30 1.93 6.52
N ILE A 314 -5.29 1.05 7.50
CA ILE A 314 -6.37 0.84 8.45
C ILE A 314 -5.94 1.34 9.83
N ASP A 315 -6.78 2.17 10.43
CA ASP A 315 -6.72 2.46 11.87
C ASP A 315 -7.68 1.50 12.59
N PRO A 316 -7.17 0.44 13.23
CA PRO A 316 -8.02 -0.56 13.89
C PRO A 316 -8.68 -0.02 15.16
N VAL A 317 -8.11 1.02 15.79
CA VAL A 317 -8.62 1.60 17.04
C VAL A 317 -9.75 2.58 16.74
N GLY A 318 -9.54 3.47 15.78
CA GLY A 318 -10.52 4.47 15.34
C GLY A 318 -11.53 3.94 14.33
N ARG A 319 -11.37 2.70 13.83
CA ARG A 319 -12.18 2.07 12.77
C ARG A 319 -12.24 2.91 11.49
N ARG A 320 -11.07 3.34 11.00
CA ARG A 320 -10.95 4.21 9.81
C ARG A 320 -10.16 3.58 8.70
N VAL A 321 -10.53 3.91 7.47
CA VAL A 321 -9.88 3.49 6.23
C VAL A 321 -9.28 4.73 5.57
N PHE A 322 -7.96 4.78 5.47
CA PHE A 322 -7.20 5.85 4.84
C PHE A 322 -6.83 5.42 3.43
N VAL A 323 -7.13 6.26 2.43
CA VAL A 323 -6.97 5.90 1.01
C VAL A 323 -6.35 7.08 0.28
N ASN A 324 -5.21 6.88 -0.40
CA ASN A 324 -4.65 7.95 -1.22
C ASN A 324 -5.33 8.01 -2.59
N ASP A 325 -5.50 9.24 -3.08
CA ASP A 325 -5.73 9.52 -4.48
C ASP A 325 -4.43 10.08 -5.05
N ARG A 326 -3.53 9.18 -5.45
CA ARG A 326 -2.14 9.52 -5.74
C ARG A 326 -2.02 10.67 -6.74
N THR A 327 -2.81 10.65 -7.82
CA THR A 327 -2.77 11.70 -8.86
C THR A 327 -3.52 12.98 -8.50
N ASN A 328 -4.35 12.96 -7.46
CA ASN A 328 -5.06 14.15 -6.97
C ASN A 328 -4.43 14.74 -5.70
N ASN A 329 -3.26 14.23 -5.29
CA ASN A 329 -2.47 14.76 -4.19
C ASN A 329 -3.21 14.86 -2.85
N ARG A 330 -4.05 13.86 -2.56
CA ARG A 330 -4.88 13.81 -1.34
C ARG A 330 -4.96 12.42 -0.73
N VAL A 331 -5.28 12.39 0.56
CA VAL A 331 -5.76 11.21 1.28
C VAL A 331 -7.20 11.49 1.70
N GLN A 332 -8.12 10.59 1.38
CA GLN A 332 -9.47 10.62 1.93
C GLN A 332 -9.62 9.52 2.97
N VAL A 333 -10.40 9.80 4.00
CA VAL A 333 -10.65 8.91 5.13
C VAL A 333 -12.11 8.54 5.17
N PHE A 334 -12.37 7.25 5.35
CA PHE A 334 -13.69 6.66 5.44
C PHE A 334 -13.84 5.92 6.77
N ASP A 335 -15.08 5.68 7.18
CA ASP A 335 -15.35 4.59 8.11
C ASP A 335 -15.27 3.23 7.38
N GLU A 336 -15.40 2.15 8.13
CA GLU A 336 -15.32 0.79 7.61
C GLU A 336 -16.47 0.36 6.68
N ASP A 337 -17.53 1.17 6.58
CA ASP A 337 -18.68 0.95 5.70
C ASP A 337 -18.55 1.77 4.39
N GLY A 338 -17.47 2.53 4.25
CA GLY A 338 -17.18 3.35 3.07
C GLY A 338 -17.82 4.73 3.10
N ASN A 339 -18.31 5.20 4.26
CA ASN A 339 -18.80 6.57 4.39
C ASN A 339 -17.64 7.53 4.56
N TYR A 340 -17.61 8.59 3.75
CA TYR A 340 -16.59 9.61 3.83
C TYR A 340 -16.63 10.37 5.16
N LEU A 341 -15.45 10.56 5.76
CA LEU A 341 -15.27 11.31 7.00
C LEU A 341 -14.61 12.67 6.75
N TYR A 342 -13.40 12.66 6.20
CA TYR A 342 -12.60 13.86 5.93
C TYR A 342 -11.45 13.55 4.95
N GLU A 343 -10.74 14.57 4.50
CA GLU A 343 -9.56 14.44 3.62
C GLU A 343 -8.52 15.52 3.94
N TRP A 344 -7.31 15.32 3.44
CA TRP A 344 -6.28 16.36 3.38
C TRP A 344 -5.40 16.19 2.14
N SER A 345 -4.71 17.27 1.75
CA SER A 345 -3.70 17.22 0.69
C SER A 345 -2.33 16.92 1.26
N PHE A 346 -1.53 16.12 0.55
CA PHE A 346 -0.12 15.88 0.87
C PHE A 346 0.85 16.82 0.14
N GLY A 347 0.34 17.87 -0.50
CA GLY A 347 1.13 18.93 -1.12
C GLY A 347 1.07 18.94 -2.65
N PRO A 348 1.64 19.97 -3.29
CA PRO A 348 1.72 20.04 -4.75
C PRO A 348 2.76 19.04 -5.29
N GLU A 349 2.66 18.73 -6.59
CA GLU A 349 3.73 18.03 -7.31
C GLU A 349 5.10 18.69 -7.03
N PRO A 350 6.18 17.90 -6.83
CA PRO A 350 6.28 16.46 -7.10
C PRO A 350 5.96 15.58 -5.89
N ALA A 351 5.23 16.06 -4.87
CA ALA A 351 4.79 15.19 -3.78
C ALA A 351 3.96 14.05 -4.38
N ASP A 352 4.34 12.82 -4.09
CA ASP A 352 3.74 11.60 -4.63
C ASP A 352 3.82 10.50 -3.55
N ILE A 353 2.68 10.15 -2.96
CA ILE A 353 2.60 9.07 -1.97
C ILE A 353 2.30 7.77 -2.71
N HIS A 354 3.27 6.85 -2.70
CA HIS A 354 3.12 5.51 -3.26
C HIS A 354 2.64 4.48 -2.23
N ASP A 355 2.92 4.71 -0.97
CA ASP A 355 2.57 3.81 0.12
C ASP A 355 2.45 4.65 1.39
N PHE A 356 1.58 4.23 2.30
CA PHE A 356 1.50 4.75 3.65
C PHE A 356 0.97 3.64 4.56
N MET A 357 1.43 3.60 5.80
CA MET A 357 1.06 2.56 6.76
C MET A 357 0.74 3.18 8.11
N ILE A 358 -0.11 2.51 8.89
CA ILE A 358 -0.33 2.87 10.29
C ILE A 358 0.43 1.88 11.17
N THR A 359 1.38 2.38 11.95
CA THR A 359 2.18 1.55 12.85
C THR A 359 1.48 1.32 14.19
N ALA A 360 1.98 0.36 14.99
CA ALA A 360 1.37 -0.03 16.26
C ALA A 360 1.26 1.11 17.31
N ASP A 361 2.03 2.18 17.14
CA ASP A 361 1.94 3.40 17.96
C ASP A 361 0.85 4.38 17.47
N GLY A 362 0.10 4.03 16.42
CA GLY A 362 -1.01 4.80 15.86
C GLY A 362 -0.58 5.91 14.91
N HIS A 363 0.69 6.00 14.52
CA HIS A 363 1.15 6.98 13.54
C HIS A 363 0.92 6.50 12.11
N LEU A 364 0.45 7.43 11.28
CA LEU A 364 0.40 7.29 9.83
C LEU A 364 1.72 7.77 9.23
N TRP A 365 2.34 6.94 8.41
CA TRP A 365 3.66 7.14 7.82
C TRP A 365 3.63 7.38 6.33
#